data_AF-A0A529NG41-F1
#
_entry.id   AF-A0A529NG41-F1
#
_cell.length_a   1.000
_cell.length_b   1.000
_cell.length_c   1.000
_cell.angle_alpha   90.00
_cell.angle_beta   90.00
_cell.angle_gamma   90.00
#
_symmetry.space_group_name_H-M   'P 1'
#
loop_
_entity.id
_entity.type
_entity.pdbx_description
1 polymer ?
#
loop_
_entity_poly.entity_id
_entity_poly.type
_entity_poly.pdbx_seq_one_letter_code
_entity_poly.pdbx_strand_id
1 'polypeptide(L)' 'MRKLSLLFAGALMGASAMSLVYGAPGSTANAAGSETYKQLAIFGDIFERVRAQYVTPPDDKSLIENAINGMLT' A
#
# COMPACT_ATOMS: atom_id res chain seq x y z
N MET A 1 0.36 -49.57 -17.92
CA MET A 1 -0.85 -48.72 -17.83
C MET A 1 -1.17 -48.22 -16.41
N ARG A 2 -1.32 -49.08 -15.39
CA ARG A 2 -1.72 -48.68 -14.02
C ARG A 2 -0.76 -47.72 -13.29
N LYS A 3 0.55 -47.83 -13.53
CA LYS A 3 1.56 -46.92 -12.96
C LYS A 3 1.53 -45.54 -13.63
N LEU A 4 1.19 -45.51 -14.93
CA LEU A 4 1.14 -44.28 -15.71
C LEU A 4 -0.09 -43.44 -15.33
N SER A 5 -1.23 -44.09 -15.08
CA SER A 5 -2.44 -43.41 -14.60
C SER A 5 -2.26 -42.80 -13.20
N LEU A 6 -1.50 -43.45 -12.31
CA LEU A 6 -1.19 -42.91 -10.99
C LEU A 6 -0.27 -41.67 -11.06
N LEU A 7 0.70 -41.68 -11.98
CA LEU A 7 1.56 -40.52 -12.23
C LEU A 7 0.79 -39.33 -12.81
N PHE A 8 -0.11 -39.57 -13.77
CA PHE A 8 -0.95 -38.51 -14.33
C PHE A 8 -1.94 -37.94 -13.31
N ALA A 9 -2.54 -38.78 -12.46
CA ALA A 9 -3.43 -38.33 -11.40
C ALA A 9 -2.69 -37.46 -10.36
N GLY A 10 -1.48 -37.87 -9.96
CA GLY A 10 -0.65 -37.08 -9.05
C GLY A 10 -0.21 -35.74 -9.66
N ALA A 11 0.18 -35.73 -10.94
CA ALA A 11 0.56 -34.50 -11.64
C ALA A 11 -0.61 -33.52 -11.77
N LEU A 12 -1.81 -34.01 -12.09
CA LEU A 12 -3.03 -33.19 -12.17
C LEU A 12 -3.42 -32.61 -10.80
N MET A 13 -3.34 -33.40 -9.73
CA MET A 13 -3.61 -32.93 -8.38
C MET A 13 -2.58 -31.92 -7.88
N GLY A 14 -1.29 -32.13 -8.18
CA GLY A 14 -0.23 -31.20 -7.83
C GLY A 14 -0.37 -29.86 -8.55
N ALA A 15 -0.65 -29.90 -9.86
CA ALA A 15 -0.85 -28.71 -10.67
C ALA A 15 -2.07 -27.90 -10.21
N SER A 16 -3.20 -28.54 -9.93
CA SER A 16 -4.41 -27.86 -9.46
C SER A 16 -4.23 -27.24 -8.06
N ALA A 17 -3.53 -27.93 -7.15
CA ALA A 17 -3.22 -27.38 -5.84
C ALA A 17 -2.31 -26.14 -5.93
N MET A 18 -1.29 -26.15 -6.78
CA MET A 18 -0.42 -25.00 -7.00
C MET A 18 -1.19 -23.81 -7.60
N SER A 19 -2.10 -24.05 -8.55
CA SER A 19 -2.93 -22.98 -9.12
C SER A 19 -3.82 -22.29 -8.08
N LEU A 20 -4.30 -23.00 -7.05
CA LEU A 20 -5.11 -22.40 -6.00
C LEU A 20 -4.27 -21.58 -5.00
N VAL A 21 -3.04 -22.03 -4.72
CA VAL A 21 -2.13 -21.35 -3.78
C VAL A 21 -1.50 -20.11 -4.40
N TYR A 22 -1.07 -20.19 -5.66
CA TYR A 22 -0.35 -19.12 -6.35
C TYR A 22 -1.23 -18.28 -7.30
N GLY A 23 -2.40 -18.79 -7.71
CA GLY A 23 -3.33 -18.11 -8.60
C GLY A 23 -4.38 -17.27 -7.89
N ALA A 24 -4.52 -17.40 -6.56
CA ALA A 24 -5.23 -16.40 -5.79
C ALA A 24 -4.37 -15.13 -5.81
N PRO A 25 -4.88 -13.96 -6.28
CA PRO A 25 -4.16 -12.71 -6.13
C PRO A 25 -3.93 -12.54 -4.63
N GLY A 26 -2.67 -12.73 -4.21
CA GLY A 26 -2.29 -12.63 -2.82
C GLY A 26 -2.81 -11.31 -2.30
N SER A 27 -3.69 -11.39 -1.28
CA SER A 27 -4.22 -10.22 -0.61
C SER A 27 -3.04 -9.31 -0.32
N THR A 28 -3.02 -8.13 -0.97
CA THR A 28 -1.91 -7.19 -0.87
C THR A 28 -1.64 -7.01 0.61
N ALA A 29 -0.47 -7.47 1.07
CA ALA A 29 -0.10 -7.33 2.47
C ALA A 29 -0.20 -5.83 2.78
N ASN A 30 -1.22 -5.46 3.55
CA ASN A 30 -1.48 -4.07 3.91
C ASN A 30 -0.31 -3.63 4.79
N ALA A 31 0.74 -3.11 4.17
CA ALA A 31 1.87 -2.51 4.85
C ALA A 31 1.40 -1.17 5.44
N ALA A 32 0.57 -1.25 6.48
CA ALA A 32 0.00 -0.09 7.16
C ALA A 32 1.09 0.92 7.57
N GLY A 33 2.28 0.43 7.95
CA GLY A 33 3.44 1.28 8.20
C GLY A 33 3.94 2.03 6.97
N SER A 34 4.06 1.35 5.82
CA SER A 34 4.51 1.98 4.57
C SER A 34 3.53 3.06 4.10
N GLU A 35 2.23 2.83 4.27
CA GLU A 35 1.21 3.80 3.87
C GLU A 35 1.23 5.04 4.78
N THR A 36 1.42 4.88 6.10
CA THR A 36 1.57 6.02 7.02
C THR A 36 2.78 6.89 6.68
N TYR A 37 3.96 6.29 6.43
CA TYR A 37 5.15 7.09 6.07
C TYR A 37 4.99 7.79 4.72
N LYS A 38 4.28 7.17 3.76
CA LYS A 38 3.94 7.80 2.48
C LYS A 38 3.01 9.00 2.66
N GLN A 39 2.02 8.91 3.53
CA GLN A 39 1.13 10.04 3.86
C GLN A 39 1.89 11.20 4.51
N LEU A 40 2.85 10.91 5.40
CA LEU A 40 3.72 11.93 5.99
C LEU A 40 4.60 12.64 4.94
N ALA A 41 5.12 11.88 3.96
CA ALA A 41 5.89 12.46 2.86
C ALA A 41 5.02 13.41 2.01
N ILE A 42 3.80 12.99 1.65
CA ILE A 42 2.86 13.83 0.90
C ILE A 42 2.50 15.11 1.68
N PHE A 43 2.28 15.00 2.99
CA PHE A 43 2.06 16.17 3.84
C PHE A 43 3.25 17.14 3.78
N GLY A 44 4.48 16.64 3.89
CA GLY A 44 5.69 17.46 3.77
C GLY A 44 5.79 18.18 2.42
N ASP A 45 5.52 17.47 1.31
CA ASP A 45 5.55 18.06 -0.03
C ASP A 45 4.52 19.19 -0.20
N ILE A 46 3.30 19.02 0.34
CA ILE A 46 2.27 20.05 0.31
C ILE A 46 2.65 21.23 1.21
N PHE A 47 3.18 20.99 2.40
CA PHE A 47 3.63 22.02 3.33
C PHE A 47 4.69 22.93 2.69
N GLU A 48 5.71 22.34 2.07
CA GLU A 48 6.75 23.11 1.37
C GLU A 48 6.21 23.87 0.17
N ARG A 49 5.31 23.26 -0.61
CA ARG A 49 4.66 23.94 -1.72
C ARG A 49 3.86 25.16 -1.25
N VAL A 50 3.11 25.04 -0.17
CA VAL A 50 2.34 26.15 0.41
C VAL A 50 3.29 27.27 0.83
N ARG A 51 4.36 26.96 1.55
CA ARG A 51 5.37 27.96 1.96
C ARG A 51 6.01 28.67 0.77
N ALA A 52 6.30 27.94 -0.31
CA ALA A 52 6.94 28.50 -1.51
C ALA A 52 5.99 29.31 -2.39
N GLN A 53 4.69 28.96 -2.41
CA GLN A 53 3.70 29.61 -3.28
C GLN A 53 2.96 30.77 -2.60
N TYR A 54 3.12 30.94 -1.28
CA TYR A 54 2.54 32.07 -0.56
C TYR A 54 3.34 33.36 -0.77
N VAL A 55 2.62 34.47 -0.96
CA VAL A 55 3.20 35.81 -1.17
C VAL A 55 3.98 36.28 0.07
N THR A 56 3.48 35.91 1.26
CA THR A 56 4.15 36.16 2.53
C THR A 56 4.32 34.81 3.23
N PRO A 57 5.55 34.42 3.62
CA PRO A 57 5.79 33.16 4.31
C PRO A 57 4.92 33.05 5.57
N PRO A 58 4.08 32.02 5.70
CA PRO A 58 3.31 31.78 6.92
C PRO A 58 4.24 31.31 8.04
N ASP A 59 3.81 31.50 9.29
CA ASP A 59 4.47 30.88 10.44
C ASP A 59 4.25 29.35 10.40
N ASP A 60 5.36 28.60 10.40
CA ASP A 60 5.36 27.15 10.20
C ASP A 60 4.52 26.43 11.28
N LYS A 61 4.65 26.85 12.53
CA LYS A 61 3.91 26.27 13.66
C LYS A 61 2.41 26.49 13.49
N SER A 62 2.02 27.72 13.21
CA SER A 62 0.62 28.08 12.98
C SER A 62 0.04 27.32 11.78
N LEU A 63 0.81 27.15 10.69
CA LEU A 63 0.36 26.43 9.51
C LEU A 63 0.08 24.94 9.80
N ILE A 64 0.96 24.29 10.58
CA ILE A 64 0.78 22.90 11.00
C ILE A 64 -0.42 22.76 11.93
N GLU A 65 -0.56 23.63 12.94
CA GLU A 65 -1.69 23.60 13.86
C GLU A 65 -3.03 23.77 13.13
N ASN A 66 -3.10 24.70 12.18
CA ASN A 66 -4.30 24.89 11.37
C ASN A 66 -4.60 23.68 10.47
N ALA A 67 -3.57 23.05 9.88
CA ALA A 67 -3.77 21.83 9.08
C ALA A 67 -4.34 20.68 9.91
N ILE A 68 -3.87 20.51 11.16
CA ILE A 68 -4.40 19.51 12.09
C ILE A 68 -5.86 19.83 12.45
N ASN A 69 -6.15 21.07 12.80
CA ASN A 69 -7.51 21.48 13.14
C ASN A 69 -8.50 21.31 11.96
N GLY A 70 -8.05 21.54 10.74
CA GLY A 70 -8.83 21.30 9.53
C GLY A 70 -9.13 19.82 9.26
N MET A 71 -8.33 18.89 9.79
CA MET A 71 -8.63 17.45 9.73
C MET A 71 -9.61 16.99 10.82
N LEU A 72 -9.78 17.78 11.89
CA LEU A 72 -10.64 17.48 13.05
C LEU A 72 -12.02 18.13 13.00
N THR A 73 -12.27 19.01 12.02
CA THR A 73 -13.53 19.74 11.83
C THR A 73 -14.28 19.17 10.64
#